data_AF-A0A847FZR3-F1
#
_entry.id   AF-A0A847FZR3-F1
#
_cell.length_a   1.000
_cell.length_b   1.000
_cell.length_c   1.000
_cell.angle_alpha   90.00
_cell.angle_beta   90.00
_cell.angle_gamma   90.00
#
_symmetry.space_group_name_H-M   'P 1'
#
loop_
_entity.id
_entity.type
_entity.pdbx_description
1 polymer ?
#
loop_
_entity_poly.entity_id
_entity_poly.type
_entity_poly.pdbx_seq_one_letter_code
_entity_poly.pdbx_strand_id
1 'polypeptide(L)'
;MRDVGDIYVSGIKRRFYIGCLTAIIGLPCLGGFFWFLLNSQGFEMEGMDALSPTSITIAAVILSILIGVAIPAVLSVFLIKRRADQFDAIFLPLGFTGSMYLLNGRQYHRVDGNTQISIYIFRGPTVEVRVTAPVNAEFRVLQEKSLPAAIGSSLKSHGIRSTEPELDSFVFYPADSGWLPHFIQNQNVARAINLLMSGGAEWAIFRRLELQPGELSLHLNRSREWKSFPISPSEVVTWIRQMTVLSDELQAEGLPKADLTVASDRLKTKQGLNVFVMVVILSILVALPLCVIVAFAISTRMVGNG
;
A
#
# COMPACT_ATOMS: atom_id res chain seq x y z
N MET A 1 10.85 -13.70 -10.46
CA MET A 1 10.62 -13.97 -9.03
C MET A 1 9.28 -13.34 -8.66
N ARG A 2 8.31 -14.10 -8.15
CA ARG A 2 7.09 -13.49 -7.57
C ARG A 2 7.50 -12.85 -6.27
N ASP A 3 7.32 -11.55 -6.18
CA ASP A 3 7.68 -10.77 -5.02
C ASP A 3 6.90 -11.32 -3.81
N VAL A 4 7.50 -11.36 -2.62
CA VAL A 4 6.78 -11.81 -1.42
C VAL A 4 5.55 -10.91 -1.17
N GLY A 5 5.57 -9.69 -1.73
CA GLY A 5 4.41 -8.80 -1.85
C GLY A 5 3.27 -9.30 -2.75
N ASP A 6 3.53 -10.05 -3.84
CA ASP A 6 2.50 -10.55 -4.77
C ASP A 6 1.60 -11.60 -4.12
N ILE A 7 2.18 -12.49 -3.31
CA ILE A 7 1.42 -13.48 -2.53
C ILE A 7 0.51 -12.76 -1.53
N TYR A 8 0.92 -11.59 -1.02
CA TYR A 8 0.22 -10.86 0.03
C TYR A 8 -0.90 -9.94 -0.49
N VAL A 9 -0.66 -9.26 -1.62
CA VAL A 9 -1.69 -8.45 -2.31
C VAL A 9 -2.87 -9.33 -2.73
N SER A 10 -2.63 -10.60 -3.04
CA SER A 10 -3.69 -11.57 -3.34
C SER A 10 -4.63 -11.82 -2.14
N GLY A 11 -4.11 -11.88 -0.91
CA GLY A 11 -4.89 -12.24 0.28
C GLY A 11 -5.84 -11.14 0.75
N ILE A 12 -5.42 -9.88 0.66
CA ILE A 12 -6.27 -8.72 1.01
C ILE A 12 -7.30 -8.45 -0.07
N LYS A 13 -6.91 -8.53 -1.36
CA LYS A 13 -7.87 -8.48 -2.47
C LYS A 13 -8.92 -9.56 -2.28
N ARG A 14 -8.50 -10.79 -1.98
CA ARG A 14 -9.39 -11.92 -1.70
C ARG A 14 -10.35 -11.64 -0.53
N ARG A 15 -9.90 -11.06 0.59
CA ARG A 15 -10.79 -10.71 1.73
C ARG A 15 -11.78 -9.59 1.40
N PHE A 16 -11.36 -8.58 0.64
CA PHE A 16 -12.27 -7.51 0.18
C PHE A 16 -13.29 -8.06 -0.83
N TYR A 17 -12.84 -8.85 -1.81
CA TYR A 17 -13.73 -9.53 -2.75
C TYR A 17 -14.69 -10.48 -2.05
N ILE A 18 -14.22 -11.28 -1.08
CA ILE A 18 -15.09 -12.13 -0.26
C ILE A 18 -16.10 -11.28 0.49
N GLY A 19 -15.68 -10.17 1.12
CA GLY A 19 -16.56 -9.24 1.81
C GLY A 19 -17.65 -8.65 0.91
N CYS A 20 -17.27 -8.15 -0.26
CA CYS A 20 -18.21 -7.66 -1.28
C CYS A 20 -19.12 -8.78 -1.80
N LEU A 21 -18.60 -9.99 -2.03
CA LEU A 21 -19.39 -11.14 -2.46
C LEU A 21 -20.40 -11.55 -1.38
N THR A 22 -20.00 -11.58 -0.10
CA THR A 22 -20.91 -11.86 1.02
C THR A 22 -21.93 -10.76 1.22
N ALA A 23 -21.61 -9.49 0.93
CA ALA A 23 -22.60 -8.42 0.95
C ALA A 23 -23.59 -8.56 -0.22
N ILE A 24 -23.09 -8.83 -1.44
CA ILE A 24 -23.92 -8.96 -2.64
C ILE A 24 -24.80 -10.22 -2.61
N ILE A 25 -24.34 -11.31 -2.01
CA ILE A 25 -25.09 -12.58 -1.96
C ILE A 25 -25.82 -12.74 -0.62
N GLY A 26 -25.16 -12.43 0.49
CA GLY A 26 -25.69 -12.64 1.83
C GLY A 26 -26.84 -11.71 2.20
N LEU A 27 -26.80 -10.42 1.82
CA LEU A 27 -27.91 -9.49 2.09
C LEU A 27 -29.18 -9.85 1.32
N PRO A 28 -29.16 -10.19 0.01
CA PRO A 28 -30.36 -10.64 -0.68
C PRO A 28 -30.91 -11.96 -0.15
N CYS A 29 -30.04 -12.91 0.22
CA CYS A 29 -30.49 -14.16 0.82
C CYS A 29 -31.16 -13.94 2.19
N LEU A 30 -30.62 -13.03 3.02
CA LEU A 30 -31.25 -12.65 4.30
C LEU A 30 -32.57 -11.90 4.07
N GLY A 31 -32.63 -11.00 3.09
CA GLY A 31 -33.85 -10.30 2.71
C GLY A 31 -34.94 -11.25 2.19
N GLY A 32 -34.57 -12.22 1.36
CA GLY A 32 -35.47 -13.27 0.86
C GLY A 32 -35.93 -14.23 1.96
N PHE A 33 -35.06 -14.57 2.91
CA PHE A 33 -35.42 -15.37 4.07
C PHE A 33 -36.38 -14.63 5.01
N PHE A 34 -36.16 -13.33 5.24
CA PHE A 34 -37.05 -12.50 6.04
C PHE A 34 -38.42 -12.33 5.36
N TRP A 35 -38.44 -12.15 4.03
CA TRP A 35 -39.66 -12.16 3.23
C TRP A 35 -40.44 -13.48 3.34
N PHE A 36 -39.74 -14.60 3.28
CA PHE A 36 -40.34 -15.92 3.44
C PHE A 36 -40.91 -16.11 4.85
N LEU A 37 -40.19 -15.70 5.90
CA LEU A 37 -40.66 -15.77 7.28
C LEU A 37 -41.93 -14.94 7.50
N LEU A 38 -41.97 -13.70 6.99
CA LEU A 38 -43.13 -12.82 7.09
C LEU A 38 -44.37 -13.40 6.40
N ASN A 39 -44.21 -14.01 5.21
CA ASN A 39 -45.33 -14.65 4.51
C ASN A 39 -45.73 -16.00 5.14
N SER A 40 -44.78 -16.75 5.72
CA SER A 40 -45.07 -18.05 6.34
C SER A 40 -45.85 -17.95 7.65
N GLN A 41 -45.78 -16.80 8.33
CA GLN A 41 -46.48 -16.54 9.60
C GLN A 41 -47.95 -16.14 9.41
N GLY A 42 -48.46 -16.08 8.17
CA GLY A 42 -49.88 -15.78 7.91
C GLY A 42 -50.30 -14.41 8.44
N PHE A 43 -49.42 -13.41 8.35
CA PHE A 43 -49.70 -12.05 8.80
C PHE A 43 -50.66 -11.36 7.80
N GLU A 44 -51.93 -11.75 7.82
CA GLU A 44 -53.02 -11.02 7.19
C GLU A 44 -53.23 -9.71 7.98
N MET A 45 -52.61 -8.63 7.52
CA MET A 45 -52.95 -7.29 8.00
C MET A 45 -54.28 -6.85 7.39
N GLU A 46 -55.39 -7.37 7.90
CA GLU A 46 -56.70 -6.74 7.72
C GLU A 46 -56.67 -5.36 8.41
N GLY A 47 -56.73 -4.29 7.63
CA GLY A 47 -57.12 -2.96 8.13
C GLY A 47 -56.12 -1.81 8.06
N MET A 48 -55.00 -1.89 7.32
CA MET A 48 -54.15 -0.72 7.06
C MET A 48 -53.90 -0.50 5.56
N ASP A 49 -54.76 0.33 4.94
CA ASP A 49 -54.74 0.78 3.54
C ASP A 49 -53.54 1.66 3.12
N ALA A 50 -52.40 1.59 3.81
CA ALA A 50 -51.27 2.49 3.50
C ALA A 50 -49.92 1.80 3.24
N LEU A 51 -49.70 0.56 3.66
CA LEU A 51 -48.40 -0.11 3.53
C LEU A 51 -48.58 -1.60 3.25
N SER A 52 -48.54 -1.99 1.97
CA SER A 52 -48.54 -3.39 1.59
C SER A 52 -47.31 -4.10 2.19
N PRO A 53 -47.41 -5.35 2.68
CA PRO A 53 -46.26 -6.10 3.20
C PRO A 53 -45.08 -6.17 2.21
N THR A 54 -45.38 -6.17 0.91
CA THR A 54 -44.40 -6.06 -0.19
C THR A 54 -43.58 -4.76 -0.13
N SER A 55 -44.22 -3.63 0.11
CA SER A 55 -43.56 -2.31 0.20
C SER A 55 -42.63 -2.21 1.40
N ILE A 56 -43.05 -2.75 2.56
CA ILE A 56 -42.24 -2.79 3.79
C ILE A 56 -40.98 -3.62 3.57
N THR A 57 -41.10 -4.75 2.88
CA THR A 57 -39.96 -5.64 2.65
C THR A 57 -38.97 -5.04 1.65
N ILE A 58 -39.46 -4.42 0.57
CA ILE A 58 -38.59 -3.74 -0.39
C ILE A 58 -37.85 -2.58 0.31
N ALA A 59 -38.54 -1.80 1.14
CA ALA A 59 -37.91 -0.75 1.93
C ALA A 59 -36.86 -1.31 2.91
N ALA A 60 -37.12 -2.44 3.57
CA ALA A 60 -36.18 -3.11 4.45
C ALA A 60 -34.94 -3.65 3.72
N VAL A 61 -35.10 -4.19 2.50
CA VAL A 61 -33.99 -4.65 1.65
C VAL A 61 -33.14 -3.46 1.18
N ILE A 62 -33.77 -2.37 0.74
CA ILE A 62 -33.06 -1.15 0.34
C ILE A 62 -32.29 -0.56 1.53
N LEU A 63 -32.93 -0.47 2.69
CA LEU A 63 -32.31 0.05 3.90
C LEU A 63 -31.14 -0.83 4.36
N SER A 64 -31.29 -2.16 4.30
CA SER A 64 -30.21 -3.09 4.67
C SER A 64 -29.03 -3.06 3.69
N ILE A 65 -29.28 -2.85 2.39
CA ILE A 65 -28.20 -2.59 1.41
C ILE A 65 -27.51 -1.26 1.73
N LEU A 66 -28.29 -0.19 1.96
CA LEU A 66 -27.74 1.12 2.33
C LEU A 66 -26.89 1.04 3.60
N ILE A 67 -27.38 0.40 4.65
CA ILE A 67 -26.65 0.22 5.91
C ILE A 67 -25.42 -0.67 5.69
N GLY A 68 -25.59 -1.83 5.04
CA GLY A 68 -24.55 -2.84 4.84
C GLY A 68 -23.42 -2.39 3.90
N VAL A 69 -23.64 -1.33 3.12
CA VAL A 69 -22.69 -0.85 2.11
C VAL A 69 -22.23 0.57 2.38
N ALA A 70 -23.14 1.51 2.64
CA ALA A 70 -22.80 2.92 2.85
C ALA A 70 -22.03 3.10 4.16
N ILE A 71 -22.43 2.45 5.26
CA ILE A 71 -21.72 2.58 6.54
C ILE A 71 -20.28 2.07 6.42
N PRO A 72 -20.00 0.84 5.91
CA PRO A 72 -18.61 0.41 5.69
C PRO A 72 -17.83 1.29 4.71
N ALA A 73 -18.47 1.84 3.68
CA ALA A 73 -17.82 2.74 2.73
C ALA A 73 -17.39 4.05 3.40
N VAL A 74 -18.29 4.70 4.14
CA VAL A 74 -18.01 5.94 4.89
C VAL A 74 -16.92 5.70 5.94
N LEU A 75 -17.03 4.61 6.71
CA LEU A 75 -16.01 4.22 7.68
C LEU A 75 -14.65 3.98 7.00
N SER A 76 -14.64 3.33 5.83
CA SER A 76 -13.40 3.09 5.09
C SER A 76 -12.75 4.38 4.63
N VAL A 77 -13.52 5.32 4.08
CA VAL A 77 -13.02 6.64 3.68
C VAL A 77 -12.48 7.42 4.88
N PHE A 78 -13.21 7.42 6.00
CA PHE A 78 -12.77 8.07 7.22
C PHE A 78 -11.46 7.48 7.76
N LEU A 79 -11.32 6.15 7.79
CA LEU A 79 -10.10 5.47 8.23
C LEU A 79 -8.91 5.75 7.30
N ILE A 80 -9.14 5.79 5.98
CA ILE A 80 -8.11 6.14 4.99
C ILE A 80 -7.65 7.57 5.19
N LYS A 81 -8.58 8.52 5.35
CA LYS A 81 -8.28 9.93 5.57
C LYS A 81 -7.52 10.14 6.87
N ARG A 82 -8.01 9.60 7.99
CA ARG A 82 -7.34 9.69 9.29
C ARG A 82 -5.90 9.16 9.22
N ARG A 83 -5.69 8.05 8.50
CA ARG A 83 -4.35 7.48 8.31
C ARG A 83 -3.47 8.36 7.42
N ALA A 84 -4.04 8.97 6.39
CA ALA A 84 -3.32 9.94 5.55
C ALA A 84 -2.88 11.15 6.39
N ASP A 85 -3.77 11.75 7.17
CA ASP A 85 -3.47 12.89 8.04
C ASP A 85 -2.34 12.58 9.04
N GLN A 86 -2.30 11.35 9.58
CA GLN A 86 -1.23 10.88 10.45
C GLN A 86 0.14 10.83 9.77
N PHE A 87 0.20 10.32 8.53
CA PHE A 87 1.45 10.35 7.79
C PHE A 87 1.80 11.80 7.40
N ASP A 88 0.82 12.63 7.08
CA ASP A 88 1.03 14.01 6.62
C ASP A 88 1.68 14.87 7.70
N ALA A 89 1.29 14.64 8.96
CA ALA A 89 1.93 15.25 10.12
C ALA A 89 3.44 14.94 10.22
N ILE A 90 3.92 13.82 9.66
CA ILE A 90 5.36 13.50 9.61
C ILE A 90 6.04 14.17 8.44
N PHE A 91 5.52 13.95 7.23
CA PHE A 91 6.27 14.20 6.00
C PHE A 91 6.04 15.60 5.43
N LEU A 92 4.87 16.23 5.63
CA LEU A 92 4.62 17.59 5.13
C LEU A 92 5.56 18.63 5.79
N PRO A 93 5.81 18.60 7.11
CA PRO A 93 6.78 19.51 7.73
C PRO A 93 8.22 19.32 7.22
N LEU A 94 8.53 18.15 6.67
CA LEU A 94 9.82 17.85 6.04
C LEU A 94 9.90 18.30 4.58
N GLY A 95 8.91 19.04 4.08
CA GLY A 95 8.88 19.59 2.73
C GLY A 95 8.47 18.58 1.64
N PHE A 96 7.86 17.46 2.01
CA PHE A 96 7.33 16.51 1.02
C PHE A 96 5.96 16.95 0.52
N THR A 97 5.73 16.76 -0.77
CA THR A 97 4.39 16.78 -1.35
C THR A 97 3.83 15.37 -1.38
N GLY A 98 2.58 15.22 -0.98
CA GLY A 98 2.04 13.92 -0.70
C GLY A 98 0.74 13.61 -1.43
N SER A 99 0.57 12.35 -1.83
CA SER A 99 -0.59 11.91 -2.60
C SER A 99 -0.93 10.45 -2.32
N MET A 100 -2.14 10.05 -2.73
CA MET A 100 -2.59 8.67 -2.61
C MET A 100 -1.72 7.74 -3.47
N TYR A 101 -1.36 6.58 -2.93
CA TYR A 101 -0.64 5.53 -3.66
C TYR A 101 -1.37 4.21 -3.52
N LEU A 102 -1.85 3.66 -4.64
CA LEU A 102 -2.84 2.57 -4.61
C LEU A 102 -4.11 2.97 -3.81
N LEU A 103 -5.02 2.04 -3.53
CA LEU A 103 -6.28 2.36 -2.84
C LEU A 103 -6.11 2.74 -1.35
N ASN A 104 -5.05 2.28 -0.69
CA ASN A 104 -4.87 2.41 0.78
C ASN A 104 -3.44 2.74 1.22
N GLY A 105 -2.56 3.07 0.27
CA GLY A 105 -1.20 3.48 0.54
C GLY A 105 -1.03 4.99 0.38
N ARG A 106 0.17 5.47 0.64
CA ARG A 106 0.53 6.86 0.44
C ARG A 106 1.91 6.98 -0.18
N GLN A 107 2.12 8.02 -0.96
CA GLN A 107 3.43 8.35 -1.50
C GLN A 107 3.76 9.81 -1.18
N TYR A 108 5.05 10.07 -1.01
CA TYR A 108 5.60 11.38 -0.74
C TYR A 108 6.74 11.64 -1.70
N HIS A 109 6.79 12.84 -2.26
CA HIS A 109 7.84 13.25 -3.19
C HIS A 109 8.42 14.58 -2.71
N ARG A 110 9.74 14.66 -2.75
CA ARG A 110 10.50 15.89 -2.52
C ARG A 110 11.63 15.94 -3.55
N VAL A 111 11.92 17.13 -4.02
CA VAL A 111 13.11 17.40 -4.83
C VAL A 111 14.02 18.29 -4.00
N ASP A 112 15.28 17.90 -3.85
CA ASP A 112 16.30 18.67 -3.15
C ASP A 112 17.51 18.84 -4.09
N GLY A 113 17.63 20.02 -4.70
CA GLY A 113 18.56 20.25 -5.80
C GLY A 113 18.29 19.30 -6.97
N ASN A 114 19.29 18.46 -7.32
CA ASN A 114 19.18 17.47 -8.39
C ASN A 114 18.78 16.06 -7.88
N THR A 115 18.46 15.95 -6.59
CA THR A 115 18.13 14.68 -5.94
C THR A 115 16.62 14.57 -5.77
N GLN A 116 16.01 13.61 -6.46
CA GLN A 116 14.60 13.28 -6.24
C GLN A 116 14.50 12.22 -5.14
N ILE A 117 13.66 12.50 -4.15
CA ILE A 117 13.41 11.62 -3.01
C ILE A 117 11.94 11.24 -3.04
N SER A 118 11.66 9.93 -3.06
CA SER A 118 10.30 9.40 -3.08
C SER A 118 10.12 8.36 -1.97
N ILE A 119 9.05 8.47 -1.19
CA ILE A 119 8.75 7.55 -0.11
C ILE A 119 7.38 6.93 -0.38
N TYR A 120 7.33 5.61 -0.51
CA TYR A 120 6.11 4.83 -0.71
C TYR A 120 5.76 4.08 0.55
N ILE A 121 4.53 4.24 1.01
CA ILE A 121 3.95 3.54 2.14
C ILE A 121 2.83 2.66 1.60
N PHE A 122 3.07 1.35 1.60
CA PHE A 122 2.14 0.38 1.03
C PHE A 122 1.03 0.01 2.02
N ARG A 123 0.05 -0.77 1.55
CA ARG A 123 -0.96 -1.35 2.42
C ARG A 123 -0.32 -2.41 3.32
N GLY A 124 -0.02 -1.99 4.54
CA GLY A 124 0.66 -2.81 5.53
C GLY A 124 1.86 -2.05 6.08
N PRO A 125 2.74 -2.75 6.78
CA PRO A 125 3.93 -2.17 7.40
C PRO A 125 5.13 -2.23 6.44
N THR A 126 4.93 -1.75 5.22
CA THR A 126 5.96 -1.72 4.19
C THR A 126 6.18 -0.27 3.77
N VAL A 127 7.42 0.17 3.96
CA VAL A 127 7.91 1.48 3.52
C VAL A 127 9.04 1.25 2.53
N GLU A 128 9.04 2.02 1.48
CA GLU A 128 10.09 2.05 0.48
C GLU A 128 10.55 3.50 0.33
N VAL A 129 11.82 3.76 0.65
CA VAL A 129 12.45 5.07 0.45
C VAL A 129 13.32 4.96 -0.78
N ARG A 130 13.19 5.91 -1.70
CA ARG A 130 13.93 5.94 -2.96
C ARG A 130 14.61 7.28 -3.10
N VAL A 131 15.86 7.26 -3.53
CA VAL A 131 16.67 8.44 -3.80
C VAL A 131 17.30 8.28 -5.18
N THR A 132 17.31 9.33 -5.98
CA THR A 132 18.04 9.35 -7.25
C THR A 132 19.51 9.06 -7.01
N ALA A 133 20.06 8.09 -7.74
CA ALA A 133 21.47 7.77 -7.77
C ALA A 133 21.90 7.70 -9.24
N PRO A 134 22.57 8.73 -9.79
CA PRO A 134 22.84 8.85 -11.23
C PRO A 134 23.99 7.95 -11.71
N VAL A 135 24.00 6.70 -11.24
CA VAL A 135 24.96 5.66 -11.57
C VAL A 135 24.25 4.47 -12.21
N ASN A 136 24.91 3.87 -13.19
CA ASN A 136 24.47 2.66 -13.89
C ASN A 136 25.18 1.47 -13.25
N ALA A 137 24.75 1.11 -12.05
CA ALA A 137 25.25 -0.03 -11.31
C ALA A 137 24.10 -0.71 -10.55
N GLU A 138 24.32 -1.96 -10.18
CA GLU A 138 23.35 -2.78 -9.48
C GLU A 138 24.00 -3.50 -8.31
N PHE A 139 23.40 -3.37 -7.12
CA PHE A 139 23.73 -4.23 -5.99
C PHE A 139 22.55 -4.36 -5.04
N ARG A 140 22.59 -5.40 -4.21
CA ARG A 140 21.63 -5.59 -3.12
C ARG A 140 22.34 -5.95 -1.84
N VAL A 141 21.91 -5.35 -0.74
CA VAL A 141 22.40 -5.65 0.62
C VAL A 141 21.28 -6.31 1.41
N LEU A 142 21.60 -7.46 1.99
CA LEU A 142 20.68 -8.23 2.83
C LEU A 142 21.34 -8.53 4.16
N GLN A 143 20.54 -8.57 5.23
CA GLN A 143 21.01 -9.01 6.54
C GLN A 143 21.11 -10.53 6.58
N GLU A 144 22.26 -11.08 6.98
CA GLU A 144 22.53 -12.52 6.89
C GLU A 144 21.50 -13.34 7.69
N LYS A 145 21.15 -12.88 8.89
CA LYS A 145 20.18 -13.54 9.78
C LYS A 145 18.75 -13.54 9.24
N SER A 146 18.44 -12.68 8.27
CA SER A 146 17.10 -12.56 7.68
C SER A 146 16.86 -13.48 6.47
N LEU A 147 17.91 -14.14 5.96
CA LEU A 147 17.78 -15.02 4.80
C LEU A 147 17.15 -16.36 5.17
N PRO A 148 16.04 -16.78 4.51
CA PRO A 148 15.48 -18.12 4.72
C PRO A 148 16.52 -19.19 4.40
N ALA A 149 16.63 -20.22 5.25
CA ALA A 149 17.60 -21.31 5.10
C ALA A 149 17.58 -21.97 3.70
N ALA A 150 16.40 -22.05 3.08
CA ALA A 150 16.19 -22.63 1.76
C ALA A 150 16.73 -21.78 0.58
N ILE A 151 16.91 -20.48 0.78
CA ILE A 151 17.42 -19.54 -0.24
C ILE A 151 18.89 -19.20 0.01
N GLY A 152 19.35 -19.40 1.26
CA GLY A 152 20.69 -19.05 1.71
C GLY A 152 21.81 -19.77 0.96
N SER A 153 21.67 -21.04 0.57
CA SER A 153 22.79 -21.80 -0.01
C SER A 153 23.21 -21.31 -1.41
N SER A 154 22.26 -20.97 -2.29
CA SER A 154 22.59 -20.49 -3.64
C SER A 154 23.02 -19.03 -3.63
N LEU A 155 22.36 -18.16 -2.85
CA LEU A 155 22.77 -16.76 -2.74
C LEU A 155 24.13 -16.62 -2.03
N LYS A 156 24.37 -17.30 -0.90
CA LYS A 156 25.64 -17.18 -0.15
C LYS A 156 26.89 -17.44 -1.01
N SER A 157 26.80 -18.26 -2.05
CA SER A 157 27.93 -18.59 -2.92
C SER A 157 28.44 -17.41 -3.79
N HIS A 158 27.62 -16.37 -4.01
CA HIS A 158 27.98 -15.20 -4.83
C HIS A 158 27.96 -13.88 -4.03
N GLY A 159 27.82 -13.96 -2.71
CA GLY A 159 27.78 -12.80 -1.84
C GLY A 159 29.19 -12.31 -1.49
N ILE A 160 29.43 -11.01 -1.62
CA ILE A 160 30.65 -10.35 -1.14
C ILE A 160 30.43 -9.89 0.30
N ARG A 161 31.42 -10.13 1.17
CA ARG A 161 31.44 -9.63 2.56
C ARG A 161 32.41 -8.47 2.65
N SER A 162 32.06 -7.47 3.46
CA SER A 162 33.01 -6.41 3.82
C SER A 162 33.94 -6.89 4.92
N THR A 163 35.15 -6.32 4.96
CA THR A 163 36.08 -6.45 6.09
C THR A 163 35.78 -5.44 7.20
N GLU A 164 34.91 -4.46 6.95
CA GLU A 164 34.52 -3.44 7.92
C GLU A 164 33.67 -4.03 9.05
N PRO A 165 34.04 -3.84 10.34
CA PRO A 165 33.30 -4.39 11.47
C PRO A 165 31.82 -3.97 11.51
N GLU A 166 31.50 -2.76 11.06
CA GLU A 166 30.13 -2.24 11.00
C GLU A 166 29.23 -3.00 10.01
N LEU A 167 29.83 -3.74 9.08
CA LEU A 167 29.13 -4.43 8.00
C LEU A 167 29.13 -5.95 8.10
N ASP A 168 29.72 -6.53 9.16
CA ASP A 168 29.89 -7.98 9.34
C ASP A 168 28.57 -8.77 9.29
N SER A 169 27.45 -8.13 9.66
CA SER A 169 26.13 -8.76 9.64
C SER A 169 25.40 -8.74 8.29
N PHE A 170 26.02 -8.15 7.25
CA PHE A 170 25.42 -7.93 5.94
C PHE A 170 26.17 -8.68 4.83
N VAL A 171 25.42 -9.06 3.79
CA VAL A 171 25.94 -9.69 2.59
C VAL A 171 25.53 -8.86 1.38
N PHE A 172 26.50 -8.60 0.50
CA PHE A 172 26.34 -7.80 -0.70
C PHE A 172 26.25 -8.67 -1.94
N TYR A 173 25.32 -8.35 -2.83
CA TYR A 173 25.08 -9.06 -4.08
C TYR A 173 25.15 -8.06 -5.23
N PRO A 174 26.34 -7.76 -5.77
CA PRO A 174 26.47 -6.91 -6.93
C PRO A 174 26.15 -7.66 -8.23
N ALA A 175 25.76 -6.92 -9.28
CA ALA A 175 25.77 -7.46 -10.64
C ALA A 175 27.19 -7.53 -11.22
N ASP A 176 28.07 -6.60 -10.84
CA ASP A 176 29.49 -6.54 -11.20
C ASP A 176 30.37 -6.32 -9.95
N SER A 177 31.37 -7.17 -9.76
CA SER A 177 32.21 -7.23 -8.57
C SER A 177 33.36 -6.23 -8.51
N GLY A 178 33.69 -5.52 -9.61
CA GLY A 178 34.95 -4.76 -9.69
C GLY A 178 35.07 -3.57 -8.73
N TRP A 179 34.00 -2.79 -8.56
CA TRP A 179 33.99 -1.54 -7.81
C TRP A 179 33.57 -1.71 -6.35
N LEU A 180 32.74 -2.72 -6.07
CA LEU A 180 32.09 -2.88 -4.76
C LEU A 180 33.07 -3.04 -3.59
N PRO A 181 34.19 -3.80 -3.69
CA PRO A 181 35.13 -3.92 -2.59
C PRO A 181 35.73 -2.58 -2.13
N HIS A 182 36.01 -1.67 -3.05
CA HIS A 182 36.50 -0.32 -2.73
C HIS A 182 35.41 0.50 -2.04
N PHE A 183 34.20 0.49 -2.59
CA PHE A 183 33.06 1.22 -2.05
C PHE A 183 32.71 0.81 -0.61
N ILE A 184 32.69 -0.49 -0.30
CA ILE A 184 32.31 -0.99 1.03
C ILE A 184 33.42 -0.91 2.08
N GLN A 185 34.65 -0.54 1.69
CA GLN A 185 35.76 -0.22 2.59
C GLN A 185 35.74 1.25 3.04
N ASN A 186 34.93 2.09 2.40
CA ASN A 186 34.76 3.48 2.82
C ASN A 186 33.97 3.53 4.14
N GLN A 187 34.56 4.13 5.19
CA GLN A 187 33.92 4.25 6.51
C GLN A 187 32.59 5.03 6.49
N ASN A 188 32.44 6.02 5.61
CA ASN A 188 31.18 6.75 5.47
C ASN A 188 30.08 5.85 4.92
N VAL A 189 30.43 5.03 3.92
CA VAL A 189 29.53 4.04 3.30
C VAL A 189 29.15 2.98 4.33
N ALA A 190 30.14 2.42 5.04
CA ALA A 190 29.91 1.41 6.07
C ALA A 190 28.94 1.91 7.15
N ARG A 191 29.18 3.13 7.64
CA ARG A 191 28.31 3.79 8.63
C ARG A 191 26.91 4.05 8.11
N ALA A 192 26.78 4.58 6.89
CA ALA A 192 25.49 4.88 6.31
C ALA A 192 24.66 3.60 6.10
N ILE A 193 25.26 2.54 5.55
CA ILE A 193 24.60 1.24 5.37
C ILE A 193 24.20 0.65 6.72
N ASN A 194 25.11 0.65 7.70
CA ASN A 194 24.79 0.14 9.03
C ASN A 194 23.62 0.92 9.65
N LEU A 195 23.64 2.26 9.64
CA LEU A 195 22.54 3.07 10.15
C LEU A 195 21.21 2.83 9.43
N LEU A 196 21.20 2.59 8.12
CA LEU A 196 19.98 2.26 7.37
C LEU A 196 19.47 0.85 7.67
N MET A 197 20.39 -0.11 7.82
CA MET A 197 20.07 -1.53 7.94
C MET A 197 19.90 -2.00 9.39
N SER A 198 20.38 -1.25 10.39
CA SER A 198 20.24 -1.57 11.82
C SER A 198 19.59 -0.45 12.63
N GLY A 199 19.76 0.82 12.22
CA GLY A 199 19.25 2.01 12.93
C GLY A 199 17.89 2.50 12.41
N GLY A 200 17.07 3.07 13.31
CA GLY A 200 15.70 3.49 13.02
C GLY A 200 14.81 2.34 12.54
N ALA A 201 13.49 2.53 12.45
CA ALA A 201 12.56 1.48 12.01
C ALA A 201 12.71 0.13 12.71
N GLU A 202 12.83 0.09 14.05
CA GLU A 202 12.89 -1.18 14.82
C GLU A 202 11.70 -2.11 14.53
N TRP A 203 10.61 -1.51 14.08
CA TRP A 203 9.45 -2.21 13.57
C TRP A 203 9.70 -3.01 12.29
N ALA A 204 10.75 -2.75 11.50
CA ALA A 204 11.03 -3.43 10.24
C ALA A 204 11.86 -4.70 10.48
N ILE A 205 11.28 -5.86 10.18
CA ILE A 205 11.88 -7.19 10.36
C ILE A 205 12.81 -7.52 9.19
N PHE A 206 12.40 -7.15 7.98
CA PHE A 206 13.20 -7.33 6.79
C PHE A 206 13.58 -5.96 6.26
N ARG A 207 14.88 -5.74 6.18
CA ARG A 207 15.48 -4.54 5.62
C ARG A 207 16.35 -4.94 4.45
N ARG A 208 16.26 -4.16 3.39
CA ARG A 208 17.04 -4.38 2.16
C ARG A 208 17.39 -3.03 1.57
N LEU A 209 18.67 -2.84 1.30
CA LEU A 209 19.15 -1.77 0.46
C LEU A 209 19.37 -2.32 -0.94
N GLU A 210 18.96 -1.60 -1.97
CA GLU A 210 19.08 -2.02 -3.36
C GLU A 210 19.46 -0.83 -4.23
N LEU A 211 20.49 -0.99 -5.05
CA LEU A 211 20.82 -0.07 -6.12
C LEU A 211 20.34 -0.68 -7.43
N GLN A 212 19.60 0.09 -8.20
CA GLN A 212 19.29 -0.14 -9.60
C GLN A 212 19.81 1.05 -10.41
N PRO A 213 19.94 0.92 -11.76
CA PRO A 213 20.38 2.04 -12.58
C PRO A 213 19.49 3.27 -12.35
N GLY A 214 20.09 4.36 -11.87
CA GLY A 214 19.39 5.63 -11.61
C GLY A 214 18.75 5.77 -10.22
N GLU A 215 18.68 4.72 -9.40
CA GLU A 215 17.87 4.70 -8.18
C GLU A 215 18.49 3.86 -7.06
N LEU A 216 18.65 4.46 -5.88
CA LEU A 216 18.95 3.76 -4.63
C LEU A 216 17.67 3.64 -3.81
N SER A 217 17.32 2.42 -3.40
CA SER A 217 16.10 2.13 -2.65
C SER A 217 16.37 1.38 -1.33
N LEU A 218 15.70 1.83 -0.27
CA LEU A 218 15.61 1.17 1.03
C LEU A 218 14.22 0.58 1.18
N HIS A 219 14.13 -0.73 1.33
CA HIS A 219 12.91 -1.45 1.61
C HIS A 219 12.86 -1.84 3.09
N LEU A 220 11.79 -1.42 3.76
CA LEU A 220 11.50 -1.71 5.16
C LEU A 220 10.19 -2.50 5.22
N ASN A 221 10.24 -3.76 5.59
CA ASN A 221 9.08 -4.66 5.66
C ASN A 221 8.93 -5.26 7.06
N ARG A 222 7.71 -5.31 7.60
CA ARG A 222 7.42 -6.02 8.87
C ARG A 222 6.51 -7.24 8.66
N SER A 223 6.52 -8.16 9.63
CA SER A 223 5.50 -9.18 9.82
C SER A 223 4.24 -8.66 10.56
N ARG A 224 3.24 -9.52 10.76
CA ARG A 224 1.81 -9.18 10.90
C ARG A 224 1.39 -8.30 12.09
N GLU A 225 2.22 -8.02 13.07
CA GLU A 225 1.78 -7.46 14.36
C GLU A 225 1.95 -5.95 14.49
N TRP A 226 1.49 -5.16 13.52
CA TRP A 226 1.54 -3.69 13.62
C TRP A 226 0.39 -3.16 14.49
N LYS A 227 0.63 -3.00 15.79
CA LYS A 227 -0.35 -2.45 16.74
C LYS A 227 -0.32 -0.91 16.86
N SER A 228 0.77 -0.24 16.49
CA SER A 228 0.92 1.22 16.62
C SER A 228 1.83 1.82 15.54
N PHE A 229 1.67 3.12 15.33
CA PHE A 229 2.35 3.97 14.35
C PHE A 229 3.79 4.28 14.81
N PRO A 230 4.84 3.73 14.17
CA PRO A 230 6.20 3.71 14.70
C PRO A 230 7.20 4.49 13.84
N ILE A 231 6.73 5.32 12.89
CA ILE A 231 7.63 6.17 12.09
C ILE A 231 7.69 7.53 12.76
N SER A 232 8.89 7.95 13.13
CA SER A 232 9.16 9.28 13.66
C SER A 232 9.79 10.18 12.58
N PRO A 233 9.61 11.51 12.67
CA PRO A 233 10.26 12.45 11.74
C PRO A 233 11.79 12.34 11.75
N SER A 234 12.40 12.08 12.91
CA SER A 234 13.86 11.95 13.05
C SER A 234 14.42 10.72 12.33
N GLU A 235 13.69 9.60 12.34
CA GLU A 235 14.05 8.42 11.56
C GLU A 235 14.00 8.69 10.07
N VAL A 236 12.94 9.37 9.58
CA VAL A 236 12.81 9.73 8.17
C VAL A 236 13.97 10.62 7.72
N VAL A 237 14.31 11.64 8.52
CA VAL A 237 15.48 12.49 8.25
C VAL A 237 16.77 11.68 8.21
N THR A 238 16.92 10.71 9.11
CA THR A 238 18.09 9.82 9.13
C THR A 238 18.16 8.98 7.86
N TRP A 239 17.05 8.36 7.44
CA TRP A 239 17.01 7.56 6.21
C TRP A 239 17.37 8.39 5.00
N ILE A 240 16.77 9.57 4.85
CA ILE A 240 17.05 10.46 3.71
C ILE A 240 18.52 10.87 3.70
N ARG A 241 19.05 11.29 4.86
CA ARG A 241 20.45 11.71 4.97
C ARG A 241 21.41 10.59 4.58
N GLN A 242 21.24 9.40 5.15
CA GLN A 242 22.16 8.29 4.86
C GLN A 242 22.02 7.78 3.41
N MET A 243 20.80 7.77 2.86
CA MET A 243 20.59 7.43 1.44
C MET A 243 21.23 8.46 0.51
N THR A 244 21.22 9.75 0.88
CA THR A 244 21.87 10.81 0.10
C THR A 244 23.40 10.66 0.16
N VAL A 245 23.96 10.43 1.35
CA VAL A 245 25.40 10.12 1.52
C VAL A 245 25.80 8.95 0.62
N LEU A 246 25.02 7.86 0.61
CA LEU A 246 25.33 6.72 -0.26
C LEU A 246 25.23 7.07 -1.75
N SER A 247 24.26 7.89 -2.15
CA SER A 247 24.14 8.35 -3.55
C SER A 247 25.34 9.20 -3.97
N ASP A 248 25.85 10.06 -3.08
CA ASP A 248 27.01 10.92 -3.33
C ASP A 248 28.30 10.09 -3.42
N GLU A 249 28.51 9.16 -2.49
CA GLU A 249 29.67 8.26 -2.50
C GLU A 249 29.64 7.33 -3.73
N LEU A 250 28.47 6.86 -4.17
CA LEU A 250 28.33 6.08 -5.40
C LEU A 250 28.74 6.88 -6.64
N GLN A 251 28.44 8.17 -6.68
CA GLN A 251 28.87 9.04 -7.78
C GLN A 251 30.38 9.27 -7.76
N ALA A 252 30.98 9.33 -6.57
CA ALA A 252 32.42 9.50 -6.40
C ALA A 252 33.24 8.29 -6.88
N GLU A 253 32.67 7.09 -6.92
CA GLU A 253 33.30 5.87 -7.47
C GLU A 253 33.55 5.95 -9.00
N GLY A 254 33.06 6.98 -9.70
CA GLY A 254 33.31 7.17 -11.13
C GLY A 254 32.56 6.16 -12.03
N LEU A 255 31.47 5.59 -11.53
CA LEU A 255 30.63 4.65 -12.26
C LEU A 255 29.97 5.29 -13.49
N PRO A 256 29.61 4.50 -14.53
CA PRO A 256 28.92 5.02 -15.69
C PRO A 256 27.61 5.71 -15.29
N LYS A 257 27.25 6.82 -15.94
CA LYS A 257 26.02 7.55 -15.61
C LYS A 257 24.78 6.81 -16.11
N ALA A 258 23.74 6.75 -15.28
CA ALA A 258 22.44 6.20 -15.68
C ALA A 258 21.56 7.23 -16.40
N ASP A 259 20.67 6.73 -17.26
CA ASP A 259 19.59 7.53 -17.84
C ASP A 259 18.44 7.68 -16.83
N LEU A 260 18.28 8.89 -16.31
CA LEU A 260 17.28 9.21 -15.29
C LEU A 260 15.84 9.28 -15.85
N THR A 261 15.66 9.39 -17.17
CA THR A 261 14.33 9.45 -17.79
C THR A 261 13.56 8.14 -17.57
N VAL A 262 14.25 7.01 -17.72
CA VAL A 262 13.71 5.65 -17.52
C VAL A 262 13.27 5.40 -16.09
N ALA A 263 14.01 5.93 -15.10
CA ALA A 263 13.65 5.83 -13.69
C ALA A 263 12.35 6.63 -13.39
N SER A 264 12.22 7.82 -13.98
CA SER A 264 11.06 8.71 -13.75
C SER A 264 9.74 8.17 -14.34
N ASP A 265 9.77 7.49 -15.49
CA ASP A 265 8.57 6.95 -16.14
C ASP A 265 7.98 5.73 -15.41
N ARG A 266 8.83 4.96 -14.72
CA ARG A 266 8.37 3.87 -13.83
C ARG A 266 7.52 4.41 -12.68
N LEU A 267 7.76 5.64 -12.23
CA LEU A 267 7.02 6.28 -11.14
C LEU A 267 5.63 6.76 -11.59
N LYS A 268 5.52 7.36 -12.78
CA LYS A 268 4.25 7.91 -13.30
C LYS A 268 3.20 6.84 -13.60
N THR A 269 3.63 5.70 -14.15
CA THR A 269 2.72 4.63 -14.60
C THR A 269 1.86 4.04 -13.48
N LYS A 270 2.31 4.10 -12.22
CA LYS A 270 1.58 3.56 -11.05
C LYS A 270 0.50 4.49 -10.48
N GLN A 271 0.49 5.77 -10.84
CA GLN A 271 -0.38 6.78 -10.21
C GLN A 271 -1.77 6.90 -10.85
N GLY A 272 -1.87 6.85 -12.19
CA GLY A 272 -3.12 7.20 -12.91
C GLY A 272 -4.28 6.22 -12.72
N LEU A 273 -4.01 4.94 -12.44
CA LEU A 273 -5.04 3.90 -12.44
C LEU A 273 -5.98 3.94 -11.21
N ASN A 274 -5.59 4.56 -10.10
CA ASN A 274 -6.30 4.38 -8.81
C ASN A 274 -7.44 5.37 -8.57
N VAL A 275 -7.30 6.63 -8.98
CA VAL A 275 -8.35 7.65 -8.74
C VAL A 275 -9.61 7.33 -9.55
N PHE A 276 -9.43 6.94 -10.81
CA PHE A 276 -10.54 6.55 -11.68
C PHE A 276 -11.35 5.36 -11.13
N VAL A 277 -10.67 4.31 -10.69
CA VAL A 277 -11.31 3.11 -10.13
C VAL A 277 -12.09 3.44 -8.85
N MET A 278 -11.55 4.30 -7.97
CA MET A 278 -12.25 4.70 -6.75
C MET A 278 -13.52 5.50 -7.06
N VAL A 279 -13.46 6.44 -8.02
CA VAL A 279 -14.64 7.22 -8.46
C VAL A 279 -15.70 6.30 -9.05
N VAL A 280 -15.33 5.38 -9.94
CA VAL A 280 -16.28 4.42 -10.55
C VAL A 280 -16.96 3.55 -9.50
N ILE A 281 -16.20 3.01 -8.54
CA ILE A 281 -16.76 2.20 -7.44
C ILE A 281 -17.76 3.03 -6.62
N LEU A 282 -17.40 4.27 -6.25
CA LEU A 282 -18.28 5.14 -5.47
C LEU A 282 -19.54 5.51 -6.26
N SER A 283 -19.41 5.79 -7.56
CA SER A 283 -20.54 6.09 -8.45
C SER A 283 -21.51 4.92 -8.56
N ILE A 284 -21.02 3.69 -8.71
CA ILE A 284 -21.87 2.48 -8.75
C ILE A 284 -22.60 2.29 -7.41
N LEU A 285 -21.88 2.46 -6.30
CA LEU A 285 -22.43 2.32 -4.94
C LEU A 285 -23.56 3.30 -4.63
N VAL A 286 -23.54 4.51 -5.22
CA VAL A 286 -24.57 5.53 -5.01
C VAL A 286 -25.67 5.46 -6.06
N ALA A 287 -25.31 5.31 -7.34
CA ALA A 287 -26.27 5.35 -8.44
C ALA A 287 -27.22 4.13 -8.43
N LEU A 288 -26.71 2.94 -8.11
CA LEU A 288 -27.48 1.70 -8.21
C LEU A 288 -28.63 1.64 -7.18
N PRO A 289 -28.43 1.99 -5.89
CA PRO A 289 -29.53 2.14 -4.94
C PRO A 289 -30.53 3.23 -5.34
N LEU A 290 -30.04 4.36 -5.87
CA LEU A 290 -30.89 5.47 -6.30
C LEU A 290 -31.81 5.06 -7.46
N CYS A 291 -31.28 4.31 -8.43
CA CYS A 291 -32.06 3.74 -9.52
C CYS A 291 -33.16 2.80 -9.01
N VAL A 292 -32.87 1.96 -8.01
CA VAL A 292 -33.86 1.06 -7.40
C VAL A 292 -34.95 1.83 -6.68
N ILE A 293 -34.60 2.87 -5.92
CA ILE A 293 -35.57 3.74 -5.23
C ILE A 293 -36.48 4.44 -6.24
N VAL A 294 -35.92 4.99 -7.31
CA VAL A 294 -36.68 5.66 -8.38
C VAL A 294 -37.61 4.67 -9.10
N ALA A 295 -37.12 3.48 -9.45
CA ALA A 295 -37.95 2.45 -10.08
C ALA A 295 -39.13 2.03 -9.19
N PHE A 296 -38.92 1.92 -7.87
CA PHE A 296 -39.98 1.63 -6.90
C PHE A 296 -40.98 2.78 -6.74
N ALA A 297 -40.50 4.03 -6.71
CA ALA A 297 -41.37 5.20 -6.66
C ALA A 297 -42.25 5.31 -7.92
N ILE A 298 -41.74 4.90 -9.08
CA ILE A 298 -42.50 4.87 -10.34
C ILE A 298 -43.54 3.74 -10.31
N SER A 299 -43.17 2.53 -9.87
CA SER A 299 -44.10 1.38 -9.85
C SER A 299 -45.28 1.60 -8.90
N THR A 300 -45.04 2.18 -7.72
CA THR A 300 -46.09 2.51 -6.75
C THR A 300 -47.07 3.57 -7.27
N ARG A 301 -46.59 4.56 -8.04
CA ARG A 301 -47.48 5.54 -8.68
C ARG A 301 -48.34 4.96 -9.79
N MET A 302 -47.85 3.97 -10.54
CA MET A 302 -48.64 3.35 -11.61
C MET A 302 -49.77 2.47 -11.06
N VAL A 303 -49.55 1.79 -9.93
CA VAL A 303 -50.57 0.94 -9.30
C VAL A 303 -51.67 1.77 -8.63
N GLY A 304 -51.38 2.97 -8.12
CA GLY A 304 -52.37 3.83 -7.47
C GLY A 304 -53.29 4.61 -8.42
N ASN A 305 -53.05 4.58 -9.74
CA ASN A 305 -53.84 5.29 -10.76
C ASN A 305 -54.68 4.35 -11.65
N GLY A 306 -54.74 3.05 -11.31
CA GLY A 306 -55.48 2.02 -12.04
C GLY A 306 -56.78 1.62 -11.35
#